data_AF-A0A4S2K5Q6-F1
#
_entry.id   AF-A0A4S2K5Q6-F1
#
_cell.length_a   1.000
_cell.length_b   1.000
_cell.length_c   1.000
_cell.angle_alpha   90.00
_cell.angle_beta   90.00
_cell.angle_gamma   90.00
#
_symmetry.space_group_name_H-M   'P 1'
#
loop_
_entity.id
_entity.type
_entity.pdbx_description
1 polymer ?
#
loop_
_entity_poly.entity_id
_entity_poly.type
_entity_poly.pdbx_seq_one_letter_code
_entity_poly.pdbx_strand_id
1 'polypeptide(L)'
;MDPGTLSPGRNTSICYEIPIDEVKVHTPRTPNLLKSPNRSVLCEMDLAERLSKADERRSTALKETSTKNEEYIRRALSKCEQEREKAMNRSLELLENLQEDIEKKAQRRQQALEERVNAAKKQLEKVEQVTVARSSSKEVLMRQIDEDMSNKENKRRSIIQSIKQHCQHESN
;
A
#
# COMPACT_ATOMS: atom_id res chain seq x y z
N MET A 1 55.82 -24.26 108.67
CA MET A 1 57.22 -24.56 108.35
C MET A 1 57.32 -24.57 106.84
N ASP A 2 57.82 -23.48 106.26
CA ASP A 2 58.38 -23.49 104.91
C ASP A 2 59.76 -24.14 105.01
N PRO A 3 60.23 -24.90 104.01
CA PRO A 3 60.96 -24.20 102.96
C PRO A 3 60.84 -24.82 101.56
N GLY A 4 60.88 -23.96 100.54
CA GLY A 4 61.54 -24.31 99.28
C GLY A 4 60.72 -24.04 98.03
N THR A 5 60.50 -22.77 97.74
CA THR A 5 60.18 -22.26 96.41
C THR A 5 61.21 -22.74 95.38
N LEU A 6 60.84 -23.69 94.53
CA LEU A 6 61.50 -23.93 93.25
C LEU A 6 60.57 -23.50 92.13
N SER A 7 60.90 -22.35 91.55
CA SER A 7 60.24 -21.75 90.40
C SER A 7 60.16 -22.77 89.24
N PRO A 8 59.05 -22.85 88.47
CA PRO A 8 58.99 -23.69 87.28
C PRO A 8 60.04 -23.20 86.29
N GLY A 9 61.13 -23.97 86.13
CA GLY A 9 62.17 -23.69 85.16
C GLY A 9 61.55 -23.58 83.78
N ARG A 10 61.60 -22.37 83.20
CA ARG A 10 61.35 -22.16 81.77
C ARG A 10 62.31 -23.09 81.02
N ASN A 11 61.76 -23.96 80.20
CA ASN A 11 62.51 -24.76 79.23
C ASN A 11 63.16 -23.82 78.20
N THR A 12 64.29 -23.20 78.53
CA THR A 12 65.16 -22.53 77.57
C THR A 12 66.15 -23.57 77.08
N SER A 13 65.80 -24.26 76.00
CA SER A 13 66.74 -25.08 75.25
C SER A 13 67.87 -24.19 74.74
N ILE A 14 69.11 -24.44 75.17
CA ILE A 14 70.30 -23.77 74.65
C ILE A 14 70.88 -24.67 73.55
N CYS A 15 70.88 -24.17 72.32
CA CYS A 15 71.51 -24.83 71.19
C CYS A 15 72.86 -24.17 70.91
N TYR A 16 73.90 -24.97 70.72
CA TYR A 16 75.21 -24.54 70.24
C TYR A 16 75.58 -25.35 69.00
N GLU A 17 76.18 -24.69 68.03
CA GLU A 17 76.78 -25.32 66.85
C GLU A 17 78.18 -25.81 67.22
N ILE A 18 78.43 -27.12 67.10
CA ILE A 18 79.76 -27.70 67.30
C ILE A 18 80.37 -27.87 65.91
N PRO A 19 81.37 -27.05 65.52
CA PRO A 19 82.08 -27.27 64.28
C PRO A 19 82.85 -28.59 64.38
N ILE A 20 82.46 -29.58 63.58
CA ILE A 20 83.22 -30.82 63.41
C ILE A 20 84.25 -30.55 62.33
N ASP A 21 85.53 -30.58 62.71
CA ASP A 21 86.62 -30.36 61.77
C ASP A 21 86.64 -31.44 60.68
N GLU A 22 86.72 -30.93 59.45
CA GLU A 22 87.04 -31.60 58.19
C GLU A 22 85.95 -32.46 57.54
N VAL A 23 84.90 -31.79 57.05
CA VAL A 23 84.43 -32.09 55.70
C VAL A 23 84.68 -30.87 54.85
N LYS A 24 85.49 -31.01 53.78
CA LYS A 24 85.48 -30.08 52.65
C LYS A 24 84.10 -30.17 52.00
N VAL A 25 83.09 -29.60 52.66
CA VAL A 25 81.77 -29.40 52.10
C VAL A 25 81.97 -28.33 51.06
N HIS A 26 81.97 -28.74 49.78
CA HIS A 26 81.75 -27.82 48.70
C HIS A 26 80.51 -27.00 49.08
N THR A 27 80.72 -25.69 49.29
CA THR A 27 79.63 -24.73 49.43
C THR A 27 78.60 -25.04 48.36
N PRO A 28 77.30 -25.11 48.68
CA PRO A 28 76.28 -25.17 47.65
C PRO A 28 76.49 -23.91 46.83
N ARG A 29 77.07 -24.08 45.64
CA ARG A 29 77.19 -23.03 44.65
C ARG A 29 75.74 -22.67 44.37
N THR A 30 75.24 -21.61 45.00
CA THR A 30 73.95 -21.02 44.64
C THR A 30 74.03 -20.90 43.12
N PRO A 31 73.23 -21.67 42.36
CA PRO A 31 73.19 -21.49 40.93
C PRO A 31 72.91 -20.02 40.79
N ASN A 32 73.76 -19.29 40.07
CA ASN A 32 73.50 -17.92 39.68
C ASN A 32 72.01 -17.88 39.39
N LEU A 33 71.23 -17.26 40.27
CA LEU A 33 69.89 -16.87 39.95
C LEU A 33 70.17 -16.04 38.72
N LEU A 34 69.97 -16.64 37.54
CA LEU A 34 69.78 -15.92 36.30
C LEU A 34 68.97 -14.75 36.76
N LYS A 35 69.54 -13.54 36.63
CA LYS A 35 68.88 -12.30 36.97
C LYS A 35 67.61 -12.32 36.14
N SER A 36 66.59 -13.04 36.59
CA SER A 36 65.21 -12.77 36.34
C SER A 36 65.19 -11.32 36.74
N PRO A 37 65.01 -10.40 35.78
CA PRO A 37 64.82 -9.02 36.16
C PRO A 37 63.76 -9.11 37.25
N ASN A 38 64.08 -8.69 38.47
CA ASN A 38 63.06 -8.48 39.48
C ASN A 38 61.98 -7.72 38.70
N ARG A 39 60.85 -8.37 38.45
CA ARG A 39 59.77 -7.83 37.62
C ARG A 39 59.05 -6.79 38.48
N SER A 40 59.81 -5.84 39.01
CA SER A 40 59.41 -4.80 39.95
C SER A 40 59.64 -3.43 39.36
N VAL A 41 59.89 -3.33 38.06
CA VAL A 41 59.74 -2.10 37.29
C VAL A 41 58.99 -2.45 36.00
N LEU A 42 57.77 -2.98 36.16
CA LEU A 42 56.76 -2.71 35.14
C LEU A 42 56.53 -1.21 35.22
N CYS A 43 57.06 -0.50 34.23
CA CYS A 43 56.85 0.92 33.95
C CYS A 43 55.50 1.39 34.49
N GLU A 44 55.53 2.41 35.37
CA GLU A 44 54.38 3.12 35.93
C GLU A 44 53.58 3.85 34.82
N MET A 45 53.02 3.13 33.86
CA MET A 45 51.66 3.50 33.50
C MET A 45 50.82 3.05 34.70
N ASP A 46 50.39 4.04 35.48
CA ASP A 46 49.52 3.87 36.63
C ASP A 46 48.42 2.84 36.29
N LEU A 47 48.15 1.90 37.19
CA LEU A 47 47.09 0.91 37.00
C LEU A 47 45.77 1.61 36.63
N ALA A 48 45.55 2.83 37.16
CA ALA A 48 44.45 3.69 36.79
C ALA A 48 44.44 4.08 35.30
N GLU A 49 45.59 4.43 34.71
CA GLU A 49 45.71 4.75 33.27
C GLU A 49 45.38 3.52 32.41
N ARG A 50 45.83 2.32 32.83
CA ARG A 50 45.53 1.07 32.10
C ARG A 50 44.04 0.72 32.14
N LEU A 51 43.40 0.91 33.29
CA LEU A 51 41.95 0.72 33.45
C LEU A 51 41.16 1.77 32.67
N SER A 52 41.56 3.04 32.73
CA SER A 52 40.95 4.13 31.96
C SER A 52 40.99 3.86 30.46
N LYS A 53 42.16 3.48 29.90
CA LYS A 53 42.27 3.08 28.48
C LYS A 53 41.43 1.85 28.14
N ALA A 54 41.22 0.93 29.08
CA ALA A 54 40.34 -0.23 28.87
C ALA A 54 38.86 0.16 28.83
N ASP A 55 38.44 1.05 29.73
CA ASP A 55 37.09 1.63 29.73
C ASP A 55 36.81 2.46 28.47
N GLU A 56 37.78 3.25 28.01
CA GLU A 56 37.68 3.98 26.73
C GLU A 56 37.48 3.03 25.56
N ARG A 57 38.27 1.95 25.44
CA ARG A 57 38.10 0.95 24.38
C ARG A 57 36.72 0.30 24.45
N ARG A 58 36.24 -0.05 25.66
CA ARG A 58 34.90 -0.62 25.85
C ARG A 58 33.82 0.38 25.43
N SER A 59 33.95 1.63 25.85
CA SER A 59 33.01 2.71 25.53
C SER A 59 32.93 2.95 24.02
N THR A 60 34.08 3.03 23.34
CA THR A 60 34.14 3.18 21.89
C THR A 60 33.48 2.00 21.17
N ALA A 61 33.82 0.75 21.54
CA ALA A 61 33.22 -0.43 20.94
C ALA A 61 31.70 -0.48 21.12
N LEU A 62 31.20 -0.11 22.32
CA LEU A 62 29.77 -0.03 22.59
C LEU A 62 29.10 1.07 21.76
N LYS A 63 29.72 2.25 21.67
CA LYS A 63 29.19 3.37 20.88
C LYS A 63 29.11 3.01 19.40
N GLU A 64 30.17 2.46 18.82
CA GLU A 64 30.19 2.00 17.43
C GLU A 64 29.12 0.93 17.17
N THR A 65 28.94 0.00 18.11
CA THR A 65 27.90 -1.04 18.00
C THR A 65 26.50 -0.44 18.07
N SER A 66 26.25 0.50 18.98
CA SER A 66 24.97 1.22 19.08
C SER A 66 24.65 1.97 17.80
N THR A 67 25.62 2.74 17.28
CA THR A 67 25.44 3.49 16.03
C THR A 67 25.14 2.58 14.84
N LYS A 68 25.86 1.45 14.70
CA LYS A 68 25.57 0.47 13.65
C LYS A 68 24.17 -0.12 13.79
N ASN A 69 23.74 -0.45 15.01
CA ASN A 69 22.39 -0.96 15.25
C ASN A 69 21.31 0.07 14.90
N GLU A 70 21.50 1.34 15.28
CA GLU A 70 20.60 2.44 14.92
C GLU A 70 20.53 2.64 13.39
N GLU A 71 21.65 2.49 12.68
CA GLU A 71 21.66 2.51 11.21
C GLU A 71 20.88 1.33 10.61
N TYR A 72 21.04 0.12 11.14
CA TYR A 72 20.28 -1.05 10.69
C TYR A 72 18.78 -0.86 10.90
N ILE A 73 18.37 -0.34 12.06
CA ILE A 73 16.97 -0.02 12.35
C ILE A 73 16.45 1.02 11.36
N ARG A 74 17.17 2.12 11.14
CA ARG A 74 16.79 3.15 10.17
C ARG A 74 16.65 2.60 8.75
N ARG A 75 17.57 1.74 8.30
CA ARG A 75 17.51 1.09 6.99
C ARG A 75 16.30 0.16 6.87
N ALA A 76 16.00 -0.62 7.91
CA ALA A 76 14.85 -1.52 7.93
C ALA A 76 13.53 -0.74 7.86
N LEU A 77 13.40 0.33 8.65
CA LEU A 77 12.23 1.22 8.63
C LEU A 77 12.06 1.90 7.27
N SER A 78 13.15 2.44 6.71
CA SER A 78 13.13 3.09 5.39
C SER A 78 12.69 2.13 4.28
N LYS A 79 13.17 0.88 4.29
CA LYS A 79 12.72 -0.13 3.32
C LYS A 79 11.24 -0.48 3.49
N CYS A 80 10.77 -0.60 4.73
CA CYS A 80 9.36 -0.85 5.02
C CYS A 80 8.47 0.27 4.47
N GLU A 81 8.85 1.53 4.73
CA GLU A 81 8.14 2.71 4.24
C GLU A 81 8.13 2.76 2.70
N GLN A 82 9.26 2.47 2.07
CA GLN A 82 9.37 2.45 0.61
C GLN A 82 8.45 1.39 -0.04
N GLU A 83 8.39 0.18 0.51
CA GLU A 83 7.49 -0.86 -0.01
C GLU A 83 6.02 -0.53 0.25
N ARG A 84 5.72 0.10 1.39
CA ARG A 84 4.38 0.63 1.69
C ARG A 84 3.95 1.68 0.67
N GLU A 85 4.83 2.63 0.36
CA GLU A 85 4.59 3.67 -0.64
C GLU A 85 4.41 3.08 -2.04
N LYS A 86 5.26 2.14 -2.45
CA LYS A 86 5.10 1.42 -3.74
C LYS A 86 3.75 0.71 -3.85
N ALA A 87 3.32 0.03 -2.78
CA ALA A 87 2.03 -0.66 -2.76
C ALA A 87 0.87 0.35 -2.85
N MET A 88 0.96 1.46 -2.11
CA MET A 88 -0.04 2.53 -2.14
C MET A 88 -0.13 3.17 -3.54
N ASN A 89 1.00 3.51 -4.16
CA ASN A 89 1.03 4.11 -5.49
C ASN A 89 0.43 3.18 -6.55
N ARG A 90 0.78 1.89 -6.53
CA ARG A 90 0.15 0.89 -7.41
C ARG A 90 -1.36 0.79 -7.20
N SER A 91 -1.81 0.86 -5.94
CA SER A 91 -3.23 0.84 -5.63
C SER A 91 -3.96 2.07 -6.19
N LEU A 92 -3.33 3.26 -6.10
CA LEU A 92 -3.88 4.49 -6.66
C LEU A 92 -3.97 4.45 -8.18
N GLU A 93 -2.90 4.01 -8.85
CA GLU A 93 -2.88 3.83 -10.31
C GLU A 93 -3.97 2.84 -10.77
N LEU A 94 -4.17 1.73 -10.04
CA LEU A 94 -5.23 0.78 -10.37
C LEU A 94 -6.62 1.39 -10.19
N LEU A 95 -6.85 2.18 -9.15
CA LEU A 95 -8.13 2.85 -8.92
C LEU A 95 -8.43 3.88 -10.01
N GLU A 96 -7.44 4.68 -10.41
CA GLU A 96 -7.59 5.66 -11.50
C GLU A 96 -7.92 4.97 -12.83
N ASN A 97 -7.20 3.90 -13.17
CA ASN A 97 -7.46 3.11 -14.38
C ASN A 97 -8.86 2.49 -14.38
N LEU A 98 -9.33 1.98 -13.23
CA LEU A 98 -10.68 1.42 -13.11
C LEU A 98 -11.75 2.50 -13.26
N GLN A 99 -11.53 3.67 -12.68
CA GLN A 99 -12.44 4.81 -12.79
C GLN A 99 -12.57 5.25 -14.26
N GLU A 100 -11.44 5.41 -14.96
CA GLU A 100 -11.46 5.74 -16.38
C GLU A 100 -12.17 4.69 -17.25
N ASP A 101 -11.96 3.40 -16.98
CA ASP A 101 -12.60 2.32 -17.74
C ASP A 101 -14.12 2.30 -17.50
N ILE A 102 -14.56 2.53 -16.26
CA ILE A 102 -15.99 2.65 -15.91
C ILE A 102 -16.62 3.82 -16.67
N GLU A 103 -15.98 4.99 -16.67
CA GLU A 103 -16.48 6.18 -17.37
C GLU A 103 -16.55 5.96 -18.89
N LYS A 104 -15.50 5.40 -19.50
CA LYS A 104 -15.47 5.06 -20.94
C LYS A 104 -16.55 4.03 -21.29
N LYS A 105 -16.81 3.05 -20.43
CA LYS A 105 -17.89 2.06 -20.63
C LYS A 105 -19.27 2.70 -20.50
N ALA A 106 -19.47 3.57 -19.52
CA ALA A 106 -20.71 4.30 -19.32
C ALA A 106 -21.02 5.20 -20.53
N GLN A 107 -20.03 5.95 -21.02
CA GLN A 107 -20.17 6.81 -22.19
C GLN A 107 -20.52 6.01 -23.46
N ARG A 108 -19.82 4.90 -23.72
CA ARG A 108 -20.15 4.03 -24.87
C ARG A 108 -21.56 3.45 -24.79
N ARG A 109 -21.99 3.04 -23.59
CA ARG A 109 -23.35 2.55 -23.37
C ARG A 109 -24.38 3.64 -23.62
N GLN A 110 -24.13 4.85 -23.14
CA GLN A 110 -25.01 6.00 -23.33
C GLN A 110 -25.15 6.33 -24.82
N GLN A 111 -24.04 6.39 -25.55
CA GLN A 111 -24.04 6.62 -27.00
C GLN A 111 -24.86 5.55 -27.75
N ALA A 112 -24.63 4.27 -27.46
CA ALA A 112 -25.38 3.19 -28.10
C ALA A 112 -26.89 3.24 -27.81
N LEU A 113 -27.28 3.69 -26.61
CA LEU A 113 -28.68 3.90 -26.26
C LEU A 113 -29.26 5.10 -27.01
N GLU A 114 -28.54 6.22 -27.09
CA GLU A 114 -28.96 7.40 -27.84
C GLU A 114 -29.15 7.10 -29.33
N GLU A 115 -28.23 6.34 -29.94
CA GLU A 115 -28.34 5.90 -31.32
C GLU A 115 -29.61 5.06 -31.54
N ARG A 116 -29.91 4.12 -30.63
CA ARG A 116 -31.13 3.30 -30.69
C ARG A 116 -32.40 4.14 -30.52
N VAL A 117 -32.40 5.06 -29.56
CA VAL A 117 -33.53 5.97 -29.32
C VAL A 117 -33.76 6.86 -30.54
N ASN A 118 -32.71 7.41 -31.12
CA ASN A 118 -32.80 8.26 -32.31
C ASN A 118 -33.27 7.49 -33.54
N ALA A 119 -32.82 6.24 -33.72
CA ALA A 119 -33.33 5.37 -34.77
C ALA A 119 -34.83 5.07 -34.59
N ALA A 120 -35.26 4.78 -33.37
CA ALA A 120 -36.68 4.54 -33.06
C ALA A 120 -37.53 5.79 -33.31
N LYS A 121 -37.06 6.99 -32.90
CA LYS A 121 -37.73 8.26 -33.18
C LYS A 121 -37.91 8.51 -34.67
N LYS A 122 -36.86 8.27 -35.48
CA LYS A 122 -36.95 8.42 -36.95
C LYS A 122 -37.96 7.46 -37.57
N GLN A 123 -38.08 6.23 -37.04
CA GLN A 123 -39.10 5.28 -37.52
C GLN A 123 -40.51 5.74 -37.14
N LEU A 124 -40.70 6.25 -35.92
CA LEU A 124 -41.98 6.79 -35.46
C LEU A 124 -42.43 7.96 -36.35
N GLU A 125 -41.53 8.89 -36.63
CA GLU A 125 -41.80 10.05 -37.48
C GLU A 125 -42.25 9.64 -38.89
N LYS A 126 -41.62 8.61 -39.47
CA LYS A 126 -42.04 8.04 -40.76
C LYS A 126 -43.45 7.46 -40.70
N VAL A 127 -43.77 6.72 -39.64
CA VAL A 127 -45.11 6.14 -39.46
C VAL A 127 -46.17 7.25 -39.32
N GLU A 128 -45.85 8.32 -38.60
CA GLU A 128 -46.72 9.47 -38.46
C GLU A 128 -46.98 10.17 -39.81
N GLN A 129 -45.92 10.43 -40.58
CA GLN A 129 -46.04 11.01 -41.93
C GLN A 129 -46.92 10.15 -42.85
N VAL A 130 -46.73 8.83 -42.86
CA VAL A 130 -47.55 7.91 -43.67
C VAL A 130 -49.01 7.91 -43.21
N THR A 131 -49.23 7.97 -41.89
CA THR A 131 -50.58 8.00 -41.31
C THR A 131 -51.32 9.28 -41.70
N VAL A 132 -50.67 10.43 -41.60
CA VAL A 132 -51.22 11.73 -42.01
C VAL A 132 -51.53 11.73 -43.51
N ALA A 133 -50.61 11.28 -44.36
CA ALA A 133 -50.82 11.22 -45.80
C ALA A 133 -52.01 10.32 -46.17
N ARG A 134 -52.15 9.16 -45.51
CA ARG A 134 -53.27 8.24 -45.73
C ARG A 134 -54.61 8.84 -45.30
N SER A 135 -54.66 9.51 -44.16
CA SER A 135 -55.88 10.18 -43.68
C SER A 135 -56.31 11.30 -44.63
N SER A 136 -55.36 12.12 -45.09
CA SER A 136 -55.64 13.19 -46.06
C SER A 136 -56.18 12.64 -47.39
N SER A 137 -55.57 11.58 -47.93
CA SER A 137 -56.06 10.93 -49.16
C SER A 137 -57.48 10.37 -48.99
N LYS A 138 -57.77 9.76 -47.84
CA LYS A 138 -59.11 9.25 -47.51
C LYS A 138 -60.15 10.38 -47.46
N GLU A 139 -59.83 11.50 -46.82
CA GLU A 139 -60.74 12.65 -46.74
C GLU A 139 -61.04 13.28 -48.11
N VAL A 140 -60.05 13.35 -48.99
CA VAL A 140 -60.23 13.83 -50.37
C VAL A 140 -61.17 12.90 -51.14
N LEU A 141 -60.94 11.58 -51.06
CA LEU A 141 -61.79 10.59 -51.71
C LEU A 141 -63.24 10.62 -51.20
N MET A 142 -63.46 10.76 -49.89
CA MET A 142 -64.82 10.88 -49.34
C MET A 142 -65.52 12.13 -49.88
N ARG A 143 -64.86 13.29 -49.88
CA ARG A 143 -65.43 14.52 -50.46
C ARG A 143 -65.80 14.36 -51.94
N GLN A 144 -64.95 13.69 -52.72
CA GLN A 144 -65.20 13.45 -54.13
C GLN A 144 -66.39 12.53 -54.38
N ILE A 145 -66.59 11.51 -53.52
CA ILE A 145 -67.78 10.64 -53.56
C ILE A 145 -69.04 11.45 -53.23
N ASP A 146 -69.00 12.28 -52.18
CA ASP A 146 -70.14 13.10 -51.75
C ASP A 146 -70.56 14.11 -52.84
N GLU A 147 -69.58 14.77 -53.48
CA GLU A 147 -69.82 15.67 -54.62
C GLU A 147 -70.42 14.93 -55.82
N ASP A 148 -69.88 13.78 -56.20
CA ASP A 148 -70.40 12.98 -57.32
C ASP A 148 -71.85 12.51 -57.06
N MET A 149 -72.14 12.04 -55.83
CA MET A 149 -73.49 11.63 -55.42
C MET A 149 -74.47 12.80 -55.43
N SER A 150 -74.07 13.96 -54.92
CA SER A 150 -74.88 15.18 -54.95
C SER A 150 -75.17 15.62 -56.39
N ASN A 151 -74.15 15.62 -57.26
CA ASN A 151 -74.30 15.98 -58.67
C ASN A 151 -75.23 15.02 -59.42
N LYS A 152 -75.10 13.71 -59.20
CA LYS A 152 -75.99 12.69 -59.78
C LYS A 152 -77.43 12.90 -59.33
N GLU A 153 -77.66 13.17 -58.04
CA GLU A 153 -78.99 13.42 -57.50
C GLU A 153 -79.61 14.72 -58.04
N ASN A 154 -78.83 15.80 -58.14
CA ASN A 154 -79.26 17.05 -58.75
C ASN A 154 -79.65 16.85 -60.21
N LYS A 155 -78.84 16.10 -60.98
CA LYS A 155 -79.13 15.76 -62.38
C LYS A 155 -80.41 14.93 -62.49
N ARG A 156 -80.60 13.95 -61.61
CA ARG A 156 -81.83 13.14 -61.55
C ARG A 156 -83.05 14.01 -61.28
N ARG A 157 -82.99 14.91 -60.29
CA ARG A 157 -84.07 15.87 -59.97
C ARG A 157 -84.40 16.78 -61.15
N SER A 158 -83.38 17.31 -61.82
CA SER A 158 -83.53 18.15 -63.00
C SER A 158 -84.24 17.40 -64.13
N ILE A 159 -83.80 16.17 -64.46
CA ILE A 159 -84.45 15.33 -65.49
C ILE A 159 -85.92 15.08 -65.15
N ILE A 160 -86.21 14.67 -63.91
CA ILE A 160 -87.59 14.41 -63.47
C ILE A 160 -88.44 15.68 -63.58
N GLN A 161 -87.90 16.83 -63.21
CA GLN A 161 -88.60 18.10 -63.31
C GLN A 161 -88.88 18.48 -64.77
N SER A 162 -87.91 18.30 -65.67
CA SER A 162 -88.10 18.52 -67.11
C SER A 162 -89.18 17.61 -67.69
N ILE A 163 -89.19 16.32 -67.34
CA ILE A 163 -90.24 15.38 -67.76
C ILE A 163 -91.60 15.84 -67.24
N LYS A 164 -91.69 16.20 -65.95
CA LYS A 164 -92.94 16.70 -65.35
C LYS A 164 -93.48 17.93 -66.08
N GLN A 165 -92.61 18.88 -66.42
CA GLN A 165 -92.97 20.08 -67.18
C GLN A 165 -93.46 19.74 -68.59
N HIS A 166 -92.80 18.80 -69.27
CA HIS A 166 -93.19 18.38 -70.62
C HIS A 166 -94.58 17.73 -70.64
N CYS A 167 -94.83 16.78 -69.74
CA CYS A 167 -96.15 16.13 -69.61
C CYS A 167 -97.28 17.12 -69.28
N GLN A 168 -96.98 18.15 -68.48
CA GLN A 168 -97.94 19.23 -68.17
C GLN A 168 -98.22 20.12 -69.39
N HIS A 169 -97.26 20.29 -70.30
CA HIS A 169 -97.44 21.05 -71.53
C HIS A 169 -98.20 20.28 -72.62
N GLU A 170 -98.01 18.96 -72.72
CA GLU A 170 -98.73 18.12 -73.70
C GLU A 170 -100.19 17.81 -73.31
N SER A 171 -100.58 18.06 -72.06
CA SER A 171 -101.94 17.81 -71.56
C SER A 171 -102.86 19.04 -71.64
N ASN A 172 -102.39 20.15 -72.24
CA ASN A 172 -103.15 21.37 -72.57
C ASN A 172 -103.25 21.52 -74.09
#